data_AF-A0A533W7D9-F1
#
_entry.id   AF-A0A533W7D9-F1
#
_cell.length_a   1.000
_cell.length_b   1.000
_cell.length_c   1.000
_cell.angle_alpha   90.00
_cell.angle_beta   90.00
_cell.angle_gamma   90.00
#
_symmetry.space_group_name_H-M   'P 1'
#
loop_
_entity.id
_entity.type
_entity.pdbx_description
1 polymer ?
#
loop_
_entity_poly.entity_id
_entity_poly.type
_entity_poly.pdbx_seq_one_letter_code
_entity_poly.pdbx_strand_id
1 'polypeptide(L)'
;MLTAPSKVVWIVAVGYLVFFFALASGMINAIIEGRNLSGFVLPTRSAQTVGETVVITLILFIGMVGTFMLYNSGKSTDLKVQQALLIAGFGVLGIALLLGFILVSIKL
;
A
#
# COMPACT_ATOMS: atom_id res chain seq x y z
N MET A 1 30.84 -5.41 6.87
CA MET A 1 30.09 -5.71 8.11
C MET A 1 28.80 -4.91 8.09
N LEU A 2 27.65 -5.55 7.84
CA LEU A 2 26.35 -4.91 7.99
C LEU A 2 25.97 -5.04 9.47
N THR A 3 26.13 -3.97 10.23
CA THR A 3 25.60 -3.90 11.60
C THR A 3 24.09 -4.15 11.53
N ALA A 4 23.59 -5.09 12.33
CA ALA A 4 22.15 -5.33 12.42
C ALA A 4 21.44 -3.98 12.68
N PRO A 5 20.41 -3.62 11.89
CA PRO A 5 19.74 -2.34 12.04
C PRO A 5 19.18 -2.24 13.46
N SER A 6 19.44 -1.11 14.12
CA SER A 6 18.92 -0.89 15.47
C SER A 6 17.38 -0.92 15.44
N LYS A 7 16.75 -1.36 16.54
CA LYS A 7 15.27 -1.35 16.66
C LYS A 7 14.68 0.03 16.33
N VAL A 8 15.42 1.09 16.65
CA VAL A 8 15.06 2.48 16.35
C VAL A 8 14.98 2.71 14.84
N VAL A 9 15.96 2.25 14.04
CA VAL A 9 15.94 2.39 12.58
C VAL A 9 14.70 1.70 11.99
N TRP A 10 14.34 0.54 12.50
CA TRP A 10 13.16 -0.19 12.03
C TRP A 10 11.85 0.57 12.32
N ILE A 11 11.70 1.10 13.54
CA ILE A 11 10.54 1.92 13.92
C ILE A 11 10.44 3.17 13.04
N VAL A 12 11.56 3.87 12.83
CA VAL A 12 11.59 5.06 11.98
C VAL A 12 11.25 4.72 10.53
N ALA A 13 11.76 3.62 9.99
CA ALA A 13 11.44 3.18 8.63
C ALA A 13 9.96 2.86 8.46
N VAL A 14 9.35 2.14 9.41
CA VAL A 14 7.91 1.84 9.37
C VAL A 14 7.08 3.11 9.49
N GLY A 15 7.40 3.98 10.44
CA GLY A 15 6.71 5.27 10.61
C GLY A 15 6.79 6.13 9.35
N TYR A 16 7.97 6.18 8.72
CA TYR A 16 8.18 6.87 7.44
C TYR A 16 7.26 6.30 6.34
N LEU A 17 7.22 4.98 6.18
CA LEU A 17 6.41 4.34 5.13
C LEU A 17 4.91 4.56 5.34
N VAL A 18 4.43 4.45 6.58
CA VAL A 18 3.03 4.73 6.93
C VAL A 18 2.68 6.17 6.57
N PHE A 19 3.50 7.12 6.97
CA PHE A 19 3.26 8.53 6.69
C PHE A 19 3.33 8.85 5.20
N PHE A 20 4.31 8.29 4.49
CA PHE A 20 4.47 8.45 3.05
C PHE A 20 3.25 7.92 2.27
N PHE A 21 2.77 6.72 2.59
CA PHE A 21 1.58 6.16 1.93
C PHE A 21 0.28 6.82 2.34
N ALA A 22 0.16 7.36 3.55
CA ALA A 22 -0.97 8.19 3.94
C ALA A 22 -1.02 9.51 3.16
N LEU A 23 0.14 10.15 2.96
CA LEU A 23 0.23 11.34 2.12
C LEU A 23 -0.12 11.04 0.66
N ALA A 24 0.44 9.97 0.10
CA ALA A 24 0.17 9.55 -1.27
C ALA A 24 -1.31 9.20 -1.51
N SER A 25 -2.02 8.74 -0.48
CA SER A 25 -3.46 8.42 -0.54
C SER A 25 -4.38 9.62 -0.27
N GLY A 26 -3.84 10.84 -0.17
CA GLY A 26 -4.63 12.05 -0.05
C GLY A 26 -5.04 12.41 1.38
N MET A 27 -4.25 12.03 2.40
CA MET A 27 -4.51 12.38 3.81
C MET A 27 -4.80 13.87 4.04
N ILE A 28 -4.10 14.77 3.34
CA ILE A 28 -4.33 16.21 3.47
C ILE A 28 -5.76 16.57 3.04
N ASN A 29 -6.19 16.09 1.87
CA ASN A 29 -7.53 16.36 1.34
C ASN A 29 -8.61 15.74 2.24
N ALA A 30 -8.38 14.52 2.74
CA ALA A 30 -9.30 13.87 3.67
C ALA A 30 -9.49 14.64 4.99
N ILE A 31 -8.44 15.31 5.49
CA ILE A 31 -8.51 16.13 6.71
C ILE A 31 -9.27 17.43 6.47
N ILE A 32 -9.05 18.08 5.32
CA ILE A 32 -9.62 19.39 5.00
C ILE A 32 -11.09 19.26 4.55
N GLU A 33 -11.36 18.33 3.64
CA GLU A 33 -12.64 18.22 2.93
C GLU A 33 -13.49 17.04 3.46
N GLY A 34 -12.84 15.97 3.90
CA GLY A 34 -13.50 14.69 4.20
C GLY A 34 -14.37 14.64 5.46
N ARG A 35 -14.31 15.65 6.35
CA ARG A 35 -14.98 15.61 7.67
C ARG A 35 -16.49 15.83 7.61
N ASN A 36 -16.98 16.52 6.57
CA ASN A 36 -18.39 16.86 6.41
C ASN A 36 -19.09 16.01 5.33
N LEU A 37 -18.39 15.02 4.79
CA LEU A 37 -18.89 14.20 3.70
C LEU A 37 -19.61 12.96 4.24
N SER A 38 -20.84 12.79 3.77
CA SER A 38 -21.66 11.61 4.03
C SER A 38 -21.25 10.47 3.08
N GLY A 39 -20.37 9.58 3.53
CA GLY A 39 -20.00 8.38 2.76
C GLY A 39 -18.59 7.86 3.03
N PHE A 40 -18.40 6.55 2.85
CA PHE A 40 -17.09 5.91 3.02
C PHE A 40 -16.21 6.07 1.77
N VAL A 41 -16.78 5.88 0.57
CA VAL A 41 -16.17 6.17 -0.74
C VAL A 41 -17.18 6.98 -1.54
N LEU A 42 -16.75 8.06 -2.17
CA LEU A 42 -17.62 8.93 -2.95
C LEU A 42 -17.33 8.79 -4.44
N PRO A 43 -18.37 8.80 -5.30
CA PRO A 43 -18.20 8.75 -6.75
C PRO A 43 -17.87 10.15 -7.30
N THR A 44 -16.80 10.77 -6.78
CA THR A 44 -16.30 12.05 -7.25
C THR A 44 -14.79 12.11 -7.13
N ARG A 45 -14.16 12.79 -8.08
CA ARG A 45 -12.71 13.04 -8.09
C ARG A 45 -12.30 14.24 -7.25
N SER A 46 -13.26 15.13 -6.98
CA SER A 46 -13.01 16.41 -6.34
C SER A 46 -13.08 16.37 -4.83
N ALA A 47 -13.36 15.19 -4.25
CA ALA A 47 -13.39 15.01 -2.82
C ALA A 47 -12.67 13.72 -2.44
N GLN A 48 -12.04 13.76 -1.27
CA GLN A 48 -11.35 12.62 -0.68
C GLN A 48 -11.90 12.41 0.74
N THR A 49 -12.41 11.21 1.03
CA THR A 49 -12.87 10.87 2.38
C THR A 49 -11.74 10.24 3.21
N VAL A 50 -11.90 10.25 4.53
CA VAL A 50 -10.98 9.51 5.43
C VAL A 50 -11.00 8.02 5.11
N GLY A 51 -12.16 7.46 4.79
CA GLY A 51 -12.31 6.05 4.41
C GLY A 51 -11.50 5.69 3.18
N GLU A 52 -11.59 6.49 2.11
CA GLU A 52 -10.83 6.30 0.88
C GLU A 52 -9.32 6.36 1.13
N THR A 53 -8.86 7.34 1.90
CA THR A 53 -7.43 7.48 2.22
C THR A 53 -6.92 6.24 2.94
N VAL A 54 -7.65 5.73 3.94
CA VAL A 54 -7.26 4.51 4.65
C VAL A 54 -7.21 3.32 3.71
N VAL A 55 -8.23 3.11 2.87
CA VAL A 55 -8.27 1.98 1.93
C VAL A 55 -7.13 2.06 0.91
N ILE A 56 -6.90 3.23 0.32
CA ILE A 56 -5.81 3.42 -0.66
C ILE A 56 -4.45 3.19 0.02
N THR A 57 -4.24 3.68 1.24
CA THR A 57 -3.00 3.40 2.01
C THR A 57 -2.81 1.90 2.23
N LEU A 58 -3.87 1.17 2.58
CA LEU A 58 -3.78 -0.30 2.74
C LEU A 58 -3.46 -0.99 1.41
N ILE A 59 -4.08 -0.57 0.31
CA ILE A 59 -3.78 -1.10 -1.03
C ILE A 59 -2.31 -0.89 -1.39
N LEU A 60 -1.75 0.29 -1.10
CA LEU A 60 -0.33 0.58 -1.32
C LEU A 60 0.58 -0.33 -0.48
N PHE A 61 0.22 -0.60 0.78
CA PHE A 61 0.95 -1.57 1.60
C PHE A 61 0.87 -2.99 1.07
N ILE A 62 -0.30 -3.44 0.62
CA ILE A 62 -0.46 -4.77 -0.01
C ILE A 62 0.41 -4.85 -1.27
N GLY A 63 0.39 -3.82 -2.12
CA GLY A 63 1.25 -3.74 -3.30
C GLY A 63 2.74 -3.75 -2.96
N MET A 64 3.16 -3.05 -1.90
CA MET A 64 4.52 -3.08 -1.39
C MET A 64 4.92 -4.49 -0.94
N VAL A 65 4.05 -5.20 -0.21
CA VAL A 65 4.32 -6.58 0.22
C VAL A 65 4.49 -7.48 -0.99
N GLY A 66 3.61 -7.39 -1.99
CA GLY A 66 3.72 -8.14 -3.24
C GLY A 66 5.04 -7.89 -3.98
N THR A 67 5.41 -6.62 -4.15
CA THR A 67 6.69 -6.24 -4.78
C THR A 67 7.91 -6.69 -3.97
N PHE A 68 7.83 -6.62 -2.64
CA PHE A 68 8.89 -7.12 -1.76
C PHE A 68 9.06 -8.64 -1.89
N MET A 69 7.99 -9.41 -1.99
CA MET A 69 8.06 -10.86 -2.24
C MET A 69 8.70 -11.17 -3.59
N LEU A 70 8.33 -10.46 -4.65
CA LEU A 70 8.94 -10.59 -5.98
C LEU A 70 10.45 -10.28 -5.95
N TYR A 71 10.84 -9.21 -5.26
CA TYR A 71 12.25 -8.85 -5.07
C TYR A 71 13.04 -9.94 -4.36
N ASN A 72 12.49 -10.52 -3.29
CA ASN A 72 13.15 -11.60 -2.56
C ASN A 72 13.16 -12.92 -3.34
N SER A 73 12.15 -13.17 -4.20
CA SER A 73 12.15 -14.32 -5.11
C SER A 73 13.41 -14.32 -5.99
N GLY A 74 13.76 -13.17 -6.59
CA GLY A 74 14.97 -13.04 -7.43
C GLY A 74 16.30 -13.21 -6.68
N LYS A 75 16.28 -13.22 -5.34
CA LYS A 75 17.46 -13.41 -4.49
C LYS A 75 17.53 -14.77 -3.82
N SER A 76 16.47 -15.57 -3.88
CA SER A 76 16.42 -16.87 -3.24
C SER A 76 17.28 -17.87 -4.00
N THR A 77 18.16 -18.59 -3.30
CA THR A 77 18.95 -19.70 -3.86
C THR A 77 18.20 -21.04 -3.81
N ASP A 78 17.14 -21.13 -3.00
CA ASP A 78 16.25 -22.29 -2.96
C ASP A 78 15.13 -22.12 -3.99
N LEU A 79 15.04 -23.07 -4.93
CA LEU A 79 14.08 -23.06 -6.03
C LEU A 79 12.62 -23.11 -5.53
N LYS A 80 12.32 -23.87 -4.48
CA LYS A 80 10.95 -23.97 -3.94
C LYS A 80 10.52 -22.64 -3.32
N VAL A 81 11.41 -22.02 -2.56
CA VAL A 81 11.16 -20.70 -1.93
C VAL A 81 11.06 -19.62 -3.00
N GLN A 82 11.92 -19.65 -4.01
CA GLN A 82 11.87 -18.73 -5.15
C GLN A 82 10.50 -18.80 -5.85
N GLN A 83 10.04 -20.00 -6.20
CA GLN A 83 8.75 -20.21 -6.86
C GLN A 83 7.58 -19.75 -5.98
N ALA A 84 7.59 -20.11 -4.69
CA ALA A 84 6.55 -19.69 -3.75
C ALA A 84 6.45 -18.17 -3.63
N LEU A 85 7.59 -17.48 -3.48
CA LEU A 85 7.65 -16.02 -3.41
C LEU A 85 7.23 -15.36 -4.72
N LEU A 86 7.53 -15.98 -5.87
CA LEU A 86 7.14 -15.46 -7.18
C LEU A 86 5.61 -15.50 -7.35
N ILE A 87 5.00 -16.66 -7.09
CA ILE A 87 3.55 -16.86 -7.22
C ILE A 87 2.81 -15.96 -6.22
N ALA A 88 3.23 -15.97 -4.96
CA ALA A 88 2.61 -15.14 -3.93
C ALA A 88 2.79 -13.65 -4.22
N GLY A 89 3.97 -13.23 -4.68
CA GLY A 89 4.27 -11.84 -5.02
C GLY A 89 3.37 -11.31 -6.14
N PHE A 90 3.23 -12.07 -7.24
CA PHE A 90 2.30 -11.71 -8.31
C PHE A 90 0.83 -11.77 -7.87
N GLY A 91 0.44 -12.75 -7.06
CA GLY A 91 -0.92 -12.86 -6.54
C GLY A 91 -1.30 -11.65 -5.68
N VAL A 92 -0.47 -11.30 -4.70
CA VAL A 92 -0.69 -10.16 -3.80
C VAL A 92 -0.67 -8.84 -4.57
N LEU A 93 0.30 -8.66 -5.48
CA LEU A 93 0.37 -7.46 -6.32
C LEU A 93 -0.85 -7.33 -7.25
N GLY A 94 -1.31 -8.45 -7.82
CA GLY A 94 -2.52 -8.49 -8.65
C GLY A 94 -3.77 -8.09 -7.88
N ILE A 95 -3.92 -8.55 -6.63
CA ILE A 95 -5.02 -8.13 -5.75
C ILE A 95 -4.95 -6.62 -5.48
N ALA A 96 -3.76 -6.09 -5.17
CA ALA A 96 -3.60 -4.65 -4.93
C ALA A 96 -4.00 -3.81 -6.16
N LEU A 97 -3.56 -4.22 -7.35
CA LEU A 97 -3.90 -3.54 -8.61
C LEU A 97 -5.40 -3.62 -8.91
N LEU A 98 -6.01 -4.78 -8.71
CA LEU A 98 -7.45 -4.98 -8.94
C LEU A 98 -8.28 -4.10 -7.99
N LEU A 99 -7.94 -4.05 -6.70
CA LEU A 99 -8.60 -3.18 -5.74
C LEU A 99 -8.42 -1.70 -6.10
N GLY A 100 -7.21 -1.30 -6.49
CA GLY A 100 -6.94 0.06 -6.96
C GLY A 100 -7.78 0.44 -8.18
N PHE A 101 -7.89 -0.47 -9.16
CA PHE A 101 -8.68 -0.25 -10.37
C PHE A 101 -10.19 -0.14 -10.07
N ILE A 102 -10.71 -0.96 -9.15
CA ILE A 102 -12.11 -0.86 -8.70
C ILE A 102 -12.37 0.52 -8.08
N LEU A 103 -11.48 1.01 -7.21
CA LEU A 103 -11.64 2.35 -6.63
C LEU A 103 -11.62 3.46 -7.68
N VAL A 104 -10.70 3.39 -8.64
CA VAL A 104 -10.66 4.35 -9.76
C VAL A 104 -11.95 4.30 -10.58
N SER A 105 -12.50 3.10 -10.80
CA SER A 105 -13.75 2.90 -11.54
C SER A 105 -14.97 3.47 -10.82
N ILE A 106 -14.98 3.46 -9.48
CA ILE A 106 -16.06 4.07 -8.68
C ILE A 106 -15.98 5.60 -8.72
N LYS A 107 -14.77 6.17 -8.84
CA LYS A 107 -14.54 7.62 -8.92
C LYS A 107 -14.69 8.20 -10.34
N LEU A 108 -14.94 7.37 -11.34
CA LEU A 108 -15.01 7.74 -12.76
C LEU A 108 -16.36 8.36 -13.13
#